data_AF-F8TQP7-F1
#
_entry.id   AF-F8TQP7-F1
#
_cell.length_a   1.000
_cell.length_b   1.000
_cell.length_c   1.000
_cell.angle_alpha   90.00
_cell.angle_beta   90.00
_cell.angle_gamma   90.00
#
_symmetry.space_group_name_H-M   'P 1'
#
loop_
_entity.id
_entity.type
_entity.pdbx_description
1 polymer ?
#
loop_
_entity_poly.entity_id
_entity_poly.type
_entity_poly.pdbx_seq_one_letter_code
_entity_poly.pdbx_strand_id
1 'polypeptide(L)'
;PAGKLPKILNALRIEGTNTAGQPVALTAEVQQLLGDHRVRAVSMSATDGLVRGMEALDTGAPISVPVGEGTLGRIFNVLGEPVDEQGPVKSDTTAPIHRSAPKLTELETKPKVFETGIKVIDLLAPYRQGGKVGLFGGAGVGKTVLIQELINNIAKEHGGVSVFGGVGERTREGNDLYEEFKDSGVINADDLSKSKVALC
;
A
#
# COMPACT_ATOMS: atom_id res chain seq x y z
N PRO A 1 -36.55 -3.88 -7.24
CA PRO A 1 -35.99 -5.26 -7.20
C PRO A 1 -35.11 -5.43 -5.96
N ALA A 2 -35.34 -6.46 -5.14
CA ALA A 2 -34.53 -6.74 -3.96
C ALA A 2 -33.16 -7.28 -4.38
N GLY A 3 -32.26 -6.38 -4.79
CA GLY A 3 -30.86 -6.70 -5.05
C GLY A 3 -30.17 -7.15 -3.77
N LYS A 4 -29.19 -8.06 -3.91
CA LYS A 4 -28.34 -8.49 -2.81
C LYS A 4 -27.50 -7.30 -2.34
N LEU A 5 -27.54 -6.99 -1.05
CA LEU A 5 -26.71 -5.93 -0.47
C LEU A 5 -25.24 -6.35 -0.47
N PRO A 6 -24.32 -5.46 -0.86
CA PRO A 6 -22.88 -5.67 -0.72
C PRO A 6 -22.51 -5.92 0.75
N LYS A 7 -21.43 -6.66 0.98
CA LYS A 7 -20.89 -6.83 2.34
C LYS A 7 -20.10 -5.58 2.76
N ILE A 8 -19.95 -5.40 4.07
CA ILE A 8 -18.98 -4.44 4.61
C ILE A 8 -17.59 -4.85 4.10
N LEU A 9 -16.79 -3.86 3.74
CA LEU A 9 -15.47 -3.95 3.11
C LEU A 9 -15.48 -4.36 1.62
N ASN A 10 -16.63 -4.59 0.99
CA ASN A 10 -16.65 -4.79 -0.46
C ASN A 10 -16.30 -3.48 -1.20
N ALA A 11 -15.60 -3.62 -2.32
CA ALA A 11 -15.38 -2.54 -3.26
C ALA A 11 -16.61 -2.35 -4.16
N LEU A 12 -16.96 -1.10 -4.41
CA LEU A 12 -17.97 -0.66 -5.36
C LEU A 12 -17.28 0.10 -6.48
N ARG A 13 -17.57 -0.25 -7.73
CA ARG A 13 -17.09 0.44 -8.92
C ARG A 13 -18.22 1.28 -9.49
N ILE A 14 -17.99 2.58 -9.63
CA ILE A 14 -18.95 3.52 -10.21
C ILE A 14 -18.33 4.07 -11.48
N GLU A 15 -18.93 3.74 -12.62
CA GLU A 15 -18.47 4.18 -13.94
C GLU A 15 -19.64 4.75 -14.74
N GLY A 16 -19.39 5.85 -15.44
CA GLY A 16 -20.39 6.43 -16.33
C GLY A 16 -20.00 7.81 -16.80
N THR A 17 -20.99 8.53 -17.31
CA THR A 17 -20.85 9.92 -17.76
C THR A 17 -21.83 10.77 -16.98
N ASN A 18 -21.36 11.89 -16.44
CA ASN A 18 -22.24 12.81 -15.73
C ASN A 18 -23.14 13.60 -16.69
N THR A 19 -24.05 14.41 -16.14
CA THR A 19 -24.97 15.24 -16.94
C THR A 19 -24.26 16.29 -17.81
N ALA A 20 -23.01 16.61 -17.52
CA ALA A 20 -22.18 17.54 -18.28
C ALA A 20 -21.33 16.83 -19.36
N GLY A 21 -21.48 15.52 -19.56
CA GLY A 21 -20.73 14.76 -20.55
C GLY A 21 -19.32 14.34 -20.09
N GLN A 22 -18.97 14.54 -18.82
CA GLN A 22 -17.64 14.18 -18.30
C GLN A 22 -17.62 12.71 -17.83
N PRO A 23 -16.58 11.94 -18.17
CA PRO A 23 -16.43 10.58 -17.65
C PRO A 23 -16.16 10.61 -16.16
N VAL A 24 -16.82 9.71 -15.43
CA VAL A 24 -16.63 9.46 -14.01
C VAL A 24 -16.27 8.00 -13.86
N ALA A 25 -15.13 7.73 -13.21
CA ALA A 25 -14.71 6.39 -12.84
C ALA A 25 -14.11 6.47 -11.43
N LEU A 26 -14.71 5.78 -10.47
CA LEU A 26 -14.21 5.75 -9.11
C LEU A 26 -14.52 4.43 -8.41
N THR A 27 -13.69 4.14 -7.43
CA THR A 27 -13.86 3.01 -6.52
C THR A 27 -14.19 3.53 -5.13
N ALA A 28 -15.19 2.94 -4.49
CA ALA A 28 -15.58 3.22 -3.12
C ALA A 28 -15.64 1.93 -2.30
N GLU A 29 -15.34 1.98 -1.01
CA GLU A 29 -15.42 0.82 -0.11
C GLU A 29 -16.61 0.94 0.84
N VAL A 30 -17.42 -0.11 0.94
CA VAL A 30 -18.56 -0.15 1.86
C VAL A 30 -18.08 -0.20 3.31
N GLN A 31 -18.48 0.78 4.13
CA GLN A 31 -18.16 0.85 5.56
C GLN A 31 -19.33 0.44 6.45
N GLN A 32 -20.57 0.63 6.00
CA GLN A 32 -21.73 0.40 6.83
C GLN A 32 -22.97 0.01 6.02
N LEU A 33 -23.80 -0.86 6.59
CA LEU A 33 -25.16 -1.13 6.10
C LEU A 33 -26.13 -0.22 6.86
N LEU A 34 -26.86 0.63 6.13
CA LEU A 34 -27.76 1.62 6.74
C LEU A 34 -29.21 1.13 6.90
N GLY A 35 -29.56 -0.01 6.32
CA GLY A 35 -30.95 -0.44 6.16
C GLY A 35 -31.58 0.13 4.89
N ASP A 36 -32.85 -0.23 4.62
CA ASP A 36 -33.60 0.19 3.42
C ASP A 36 -32.84 -0.01 2.10
N HIS A 37 -32.09 -1.11 1.98
CA HIS A 37 -31.24 -1.39 0.81
C HIS A 37 -30.20 -0.30 0.51
N ARG A 38 -29.72 0.42 1.53
CA ARG A 38 -28.68 1.44 1.43
C ARG A 38 -27.41 1.04 2.15
N VAL A 39 -26.29 1.45 1.58
CA VAL A 39 -24.95 1.33 2.18
C VAL A 39 -24.31 2.71 2.31
N ARG A 40 -23.41 2.84 3.27
CA ARG A 40 -22.47 3.96 3.35
C ARG A 40 -21.13 3.46 2.87
N ALA A 41 -20.56 4.14 1.87
CA ALA A 41 -19.25 3.85 1.33
C ALA A 41 -18.33 5.07 1.43
N VAL A 42 -17.03 4.83 1.46
CA VAL A 42 -15.97 5.86 1.41
C VAL A 42 -15.31 5.78 0.05
N SER A 43 -15.23 6.91 -0.66
CA SER A 43 -14.58 7.00 -1.97
C SER A 43 -13.05 6.98 -1.80
N MET A 44 -12.36 6.27 -2.70
CA MET A 44 -10.89 6.23 -2.76
C MET A 44 -10.30 7.35 -3.65
N SER A 45 -11.15 8.11 -4.34
CA SER A 45 -10.78 9.25 -5.17
C SER A 45 -11.77 10.41 -4.99
N ALA A 46 -11.52 11.53 -5.68
CA ALA A 46 -12.43 12.68 -5.66
C ALA A 46 -13.83 12.29 -6.15
N THR A 47 -14.86 12.80 -5.48
CA THR A 47 -16.27 12.54 -5.81
C THR A 47 -16.87 13.56 -6.78
N ASP A 48 -16.02 14.38 -7.41
CA ASP A 48 -16.45 15.42 -8.34
C ASP A 48 -17.15 14.80 -9.56
N GLY A 49 -18.27 15.39 -9.95
CA GLY A 49 -19.06 14.90 -11.08
C GLY A 49 -19.98 13.71 -10.78
N LEU A 50 -19.95 13.13 -9.57
CA LEU A 50 -20.95 12.13 -9.17
C LEU A 50 -22.35 12.73 -9.13
N VAL A 51 -23.30 12.03 -9.73
CA VAL A 51 -24.73 12.39 -9.68
C VAL A 51 -25.56 11.24 -9.14
N ARG A 52 -26.69 11.58 -8.52
CA ARG A 52 -27.62 10.57 -8.00
C ARG A 52 -28.19 9.75 -9.15
N GLY A 53 -28.31 8.44 -8.93
CA GLY A 53 -28.80 7.51 -9.94
C GLY A 53 -27.72 6.89 -10.83
N MET A 54 -26.44 7.29 -10.66
CA MET A 54 -25.33 6.55 -11.25
C MET A 54 -25.30 5.11 -10.75
N GLU A 55 -24.98 4.19 -11.65
CA GLU A 55 -24.89 2.77 -11.34
C GLU A 55 -23.63 2.49 -10.52
N ALA A 56 -23.79 1.69 -9.46
CA ALA A 56 -22.70 1.23 -8.62
C ALA A 56 -22.65 -0.30 -8.68
N LEU A 57 -21.55 -0.83 -9.21
CA LEU A 57 -21.31 -2.26 -9.34
C LEU A 57 -20.59 -2.77 -8.08
N ASP A 58 -21.20 -3.71 -7.37
CA ASP A 58 -20.52 -4.47 -6.32
C ASP A 58 -19.55 -5.46 -6.96
N THR A 59 -18.25 -5.36 -6.64
CA THR A 59 -17.25 -6.32 -7.12
C THR A 59 -17.38 -7.69 -6.42
N GLY A 60 -18.14 -7.75 -5.31
CA GLY A 60 -18.34 -8.95 -4.51
C GLY A 60 -17.21 -9.24 -3.54
N ALA A 61 -16.12 -8.46 -3.55
CA ALA A 61 -14.93 -8.65 -2.74
C ALA A 61 -14.31 -7.31 -2.30
N PRO A 62 -13.41 -7.32 -1.30
CA PRO A 62 -12.64 -6.14 -0.95
C PRO A 62 -11.73 -5.65 -2.06
N ILE A 63 -11.27 -4.40 -1.94
CA ILE A 63 -10.19 -3.87 -2.78
C ILE A 63 -9.01 -4.85 -2.69
N SER A 64 -8.51 -5.26 -3.85
CA SER A 64 -7.45 -6.25 -3.99
C SER A 64 -6.33 -5.67 -4.83
N VAL A 65 -5.11 -5.79 -4.35
CA VAL A 65 -3.91 -5.20 -4.95
C VAL A 65 -2.98 -6.30 -5.48
N PRO A 66 -2.17 -6.03 -6.53
CA PRO A 66 -1.19 -6.99 -7.02
C PRO A 66 -0.15 -7.27 -5.94
N VAL A 67 0.31 -8.52 -5.85
CA VAL A 67 1.36 -8.96 -4.94
C VAL A 67 2.38 -9.84 -5.65
N GLY A 68 3.50 -10.11 -5.00
CA GLY A 68 4.57 -10.98 -5.52
C GLY A 68 5.76 -10.21 -6.08
N GLU A 69 6.75 -10.92 -6.61
CA GLU A 69 8.03 -10.32 -7.01
C GLU A 69 7.91 -9.26 -8.12
N GLY A 70 6.89 -9.36 -8.98
CA GLY A 70 6.64 -8.38 -10.03
C GLY A 70 6.25 -6.98 -9.53
N THR A 71 5.92 -6.83 -8.24
CA THR A 71 5.64 -5.51 -7.64
C THR A 71 6.90 -4.78 -7.18
N LEU A 72 8.05 -5.46 -7.13
CA LEU A 72 9.31 -4.85 -6.70
C LEU A 72 9.77 -3.81 -7.71
N GLY A 73 10.24 -2.67 -7.20
CA GLY A 73 10.66 -1.49 -7.96
C GLY A 73 9.51 -0.61 -8.45
N ARG A 74 8.25 -0.97 -8.14
CA ARG A 74 7.06 -0.28 -8.64
C ARG A 74 6.45 0.64 -7.59
N ILE A 75 5.71 1.65 -8.04
CA ILE A 75 4.93 2.57 -7.21
C ILE A 75 3.44 2.34 -7.45
N PHE A 76 2.67 2.12 -6.39
CA PHE A 76 1.24 1.84 -6.45
C PHE A 76 0.42 2.92 -5.75
N ASN A 77 -0.82 3.11 -6.20
CA ASN A 77 -1.83 3.80 -5.41
C ASN A 77 -2.60 2.81 -4.48
N VAL A 78 -3.54 3.33 -3.69
CA VAL A 78 -4.37 2.56 -2.76
C VAL A 78 -5.21 1.45 -3.44
N LEU A 79 -5.50 1.58 -4.72
CA LEU A 79 -6.24 0.60 -5.51
C LEU A 79 -5.33 -0.49 -6.10
N GLY A 80 -4.02 -0.38 -5.92
CA GLY A 80 -3.04 -1.30 -6.50
C GLY A 80 -2.71 -1.01 -7.96
N GLU A 81 -3.04 0.18 -8.45
CA GLU A 81 -2.72 0.60 -9.81
C GLU A 81 -1.32 1.24 -9.84
N PRO A 82 -0.47 0.90 -10.83
CA PRO A 82 0.85 1.50 -10.92
C PRO A 82 0.76 2.97 -11.32
N VAL A 83 1.49 3.83 -10.61
CA VAL A 83 1.56 5.29 -10.84
C VAL A 83 2.96 5.77 -11.26
N ASP A 84 3.84 4.83 -11.58
CA ASP A 84 5.24 5.08 -11.95
C ASP A 84 5.47 5.22 -13.47
N GLU A 85 4.42 5.18 -14.27
CA GLU A 85 4.46 5.25 -15.75
C GLU A 85 5.28 4.12 -16.42
N GLN A 86 5.63 3.05 -15.71
CA GLN A 86 6.40 1.91 -16.24
C GLN A 86 5.52 0.80 -16.83
N GLY A 87 4.33 1.16 -17.31
CA GLY A 87 3.36 0.23 -17.87
C GLY A 87 2.73 -0.71 -16.82
N PRO A 88 2.02 -1.76 -17.26
CA PRO A 88 1.33 -2.67 -16.34
C PRO A 88 2.31 -3.51 -15.52
N VAL A 89 1.87 -3.92 -14.33
CA VAL A 89 2.62 -4.82 -13.45
C VAL A 89 2.34 -6.26 -13.84
N LYS A 90 3.40 -7.05 -14.00
CA LYS A 90 3.29 -8.51 -14.19
C LYS A 90 3.11 -9.16 -12.82
N SER A 91 1.87 -9.39 -12.44
CA SER A 91 1.54 -10.11 -11.21
C SER A 91 0.46 -11.15 -11.51
N ASP A 92 0.74 -12.41 -11.15
CA ASP A 92 -0.19 -13.53 -11.34
C ASP A 92 -1.18 -13.65 -10.18
N THR A 93 -1.04 -12.83 -9.13
CA THR A 93 -1.82 -12.96 -7.90
C THR A 93 -2.15 -11.60 -7.30
N THR A 94 -3.41 -11.43 -6.91
CA THR A 94 -3.85 -10.28 -6.12
C THR A 94 -4.19 -10.73 -4.69
N ALA A 95 -4.08 -9.82 -3.74
CA ALA A 95 -4.46 -10.05 -2.35
C ALA A 95 -5.42 -8.95 -1.87
N PRO A 96 -6.46 -9.29 -1.08
CA PRO A 96 -7.34 -8.30 -0.49
C PRO A 96 -6.60 -7.49 0.58
N ILE A 97 -6.84 -6.18 0.61
CA ILE A 97 -6.25 -5.30 1.64
C ILE A 97 -6.79 -5.59 3.04
N HIS A 98 -8.00 -6.17 3.11
CA HIS A 98 -8.63 -6.60 4.35
C HIS A 98 -8.40 -8.09 4.60
N ARG A 99 -7.61 -8.40 5.63
CA ARG A 99 -7.34 -9.76 6.11
C ARG A 99 -7.35 -9.82 7.62
N SER A 100 -7.77 -10.96 8.16
CA SER A 100 -7.67 -11.21 9.61
C SER A 100 -6.20 -11.26 10.04
N ALA A 101 -5.95 -10.83 11.29
CA ALA A 101 -4.65 -11.01 11.91
C ALA A 101 -4.30 -12.50 12.04
N PRO A 102 -3.01 -12.87 12.05
CA PRO A 102 -2.58 -14.24 12.32
C PRO A 102 -3.14 -14.76 13.66
N LYS A 103 -3.41 -16.06 13.74
CA LYS A 103 -3.90 -16.68 14.98
C LYS A 103 -2.79 -16.73 16.02
N LEU A 104 -3.16 -16.79 17.31
CA LEU A 104 -2.20 -16.96 18.41
C LEU A 104 -1.27 -18.17 18.21
N THR A 105 -1.79 -19.26 17.65
CA THR A 105 -1.03 -20.49 17.35
C THR A 105 0.00 -20.34 16.22
N GLU A 106 -0.10 -19.28 15.43
CA GLU A 106 0.83 -18.97 14.32
C GLU A 106 1.91 -17.97 14.75
N LEU A 107 1.83 -17.44 15.98
CA LEU A 107 2.78 -16.46 16.48
C LEU A 107 4.06 -17.13 16.98
N GLU A 108 5.20 -16.68 16.47
CA GLU A 108 6.51 -17.07 17.00
C GLU A 108 6.72 -16.42 18.38
N THR A 109 7.02 -17.24 19.38
CA THR A 109 7.19 -16.77 20.77
C THR A 109 8.63 -16.51 21.13
N LYS A 110 9.60 -16.98 20.32
CA LYS A 110 11.02 -16.79 20.59
C LYS A 110 11.46 -15.40 20.14
N PRO A 111 11.93 -14.53 21.06
CA PRO A 111 12.50 -13.26 20.67
C PRO A 111 13.81 -13.51 19.92
N LYS A 112 13.89 -12.98 18.69
CA LYS A 112 15.11 -12.93 17.90
C LYS A 112 15.44 -11.48 17.60
N VAL A 113 16.70 -11.11 17.79
CA VAL A 113 17.18 -9.76 17.47
C VAL A 113 17.27 -9.62 15.95
N PHE A 114 16.89 -8.45 15.46
CA PHE A 114 17.03 -8.02 14.10
C PHE A 114 18.19 -7.02 14.02
N GLU A 115 19.32 -7.48 13.49
CA GLU A 115 20.53 -6.67 13.35
C GLU A 115 20.36 -5.67 12.21
N THR A 116 20.41 -4.38 12.55
CA THR A 116 20.15 -3.28 11.61
C THR A 116 21.41 -2.76 10.93
N GLY A 117 22.59 -3.04 11.50
CA GLY A 117 23.87 -2.45 11.07
C GLY A 117 24.08 -1.03 11.63
N ILE A 118 23.15 -0.52 12.43
CA ILE A 118 23.18 0.84 12.97
C ILE A 118 23.55 0.76 14.45
N LYS A 119 24.80 1.13 14.76
CA LYS A 119 25.40 0.97 16.11
C LYS A 119 24.51 1.45 17.26
N VAL A 120 23.89 2.62 17.13
CA VAL A 120 23.05 3.18 18.21
C VAL A 120 21.77 2.36 18.42
N ILE A 121 21.20 1.80 17.36
CA ILE A 121 20.01 0.94 17.43
C ILE A 121 20.42 -0.42 17.98
N ASP A 122 21.41 -1.07 17.38
CA ASP A 122 21.80 -2.43 17.75
C ASP A 122 22.33 -2.52 19.19
N LEU A 123 22.96 -1.44 19.71
CA LEU A 123 23.48 -1.41 21.08
C LEU A 123 22.45 -0.98 22.13
N LEU A 124 21.69 0.10 21.88
CA LEU A 124 20.86 0.72 22.92
C LEU A 124 19.38 0.32 22.82
N ALA A 125 18.88 0.05 21.62
CA ALA A 125 17.46 -0.21 21.38
C ALA A 125 17.27 -1.27 20.26
N PRO A 126 17.79 -2.50 20.46
CA PRO A 126 17.82 -3.52 19.41
C PRO A 126 16.42 -3.88 18.93
N TYR A 127 16.27 -4.01 17.61
CA TYR A 127 14.98 -4.36 17.01
C TYR A 127 14.71 -5.85 17.19
N ARG A 128 13.42 -6.20 17.32
CA ARG A 128 12.98 -7.59 17.36
C ARG A 128 12.50 -8.01 15.97
N GLN A 129 12.94 -9.17 15.48
CA GLN A 129 12.42 -9.75 14.24
C GLN A 129 10.90 -9.99 14.38
N GLY A 130 10.12 -9.53 13.39
CA GLY A 130 8.65 -9.55 13.46
C GLY A 130 8.04 -8.58 14.49
N GLY A 131 8.85 -7.70 15.06
CA GLY A 131 8.41 -6.64 15.96
C GLY A 131 7.80 -5.44 15.22
N LYS A 132 7.23 -4.52 16.00
CA LYS A 132 6.78 -3.20 15.54
C LYS A 132 7.70 -2.16 16.17
N VAL A 133 8.19 -1.23 15.37
CA VAL A 133 9.11 -0.16 15.81
C VAL A 133 8.47 1.18 15.49
N GLY A 134 8.54 2.12 16.44
CA GLY A 134 8.14 3.50 16.24
C GLY A 134 9.35 4.41 16.16
N LEU A 135 9.44 5.22 15.10
CA LEU A 135 10.45 6.27 14.94
C LEU A 135 9.85 7.61 15.33
N PHE A 136 10.12 8.06 16.55
CA PHE A 136 9.59 9.31 17.08
C PHE A 136 10.59 10.45 16.88
N GLY A 137 10.13 11.58 16.35
CA GLY A 137 10.98 12.74 16.16
C GLY A 137 10.29 13.88 15.40
N GLY A 138 10.84 15.08 15.52
CA GLY A 138 10.34 16.28 14.83
C GLY A 138 10.54 16.25 13.32
N ALA A 139 10.19 17.35 12.64
CA ALA A 139 10.54 17.54 11.24
C ALA A 139 12.07 17.71 11.10
N GLY A 140 12.66 17.15 10.04
CA GLY A 140 14.09 17.34 9.72
C GLY A 140 15.09 16.58 10.59
N VAL A 141 14.64 15.72 11.52
CA VAL A 141 15.57 14.95 12.40
C VAL A 141 16.15 13.69 11.75
N GLY A 142 15.95 13.50 10.44
CA GLY A 142 16.50 12.35 9.70
C GLY A 142 15.69 11.04 9.81
N LYS A 143 14.39 11.10 10.11
CA LYS A 143 13.54 9.88 10.17
C LYS A 143 13.55 9.11 8.84
N THR A 144 13.35 9.81 7.72
CA THR A 144 13.34 9.23 6.38
C THR A 144 14.70 8.64 6.02
N VAL A 145 15.78 9.38 6.32
CA VAL A 145 17.17 8.92 6.14
C VAL A 145 17.42 7.61 6.90
N LEU A 146 16.92 7.50 8.13
CA LEU A 146 17.05 6.27 8.91
C LEU A 146 16.27 5.10 8.30
N ILE A 147 15.06 5.34 7.76
CA ILE A 147 14.26 4.32 7.09
C ILE A 147 14.96 3.83 5.82
N GLN A 148 15.53 4.74 5.03
CA GLN A 148 16.30 4.42 3.82
C GLN A 148 17.50 3.54 4.15
N GLU A 149 18.27 3.91 5.17
CA GLU A 149 19.45 3.16 5.59
C GLU A 149 19.07 1.75 6.10
N LEU A 150 17.94 1.64 6.82
CA LEU A 150 17.40 0.34 7.21
C LEU A 150 17.06 -0.51 5.99
N ILE A 151 16.36 0.04 4.99
CA ILE A 151 15.99 -0.70 3.76
C ILE A 151 17.25 -1.15 3.01
N ASN A 152 18.25 -0.28 2.88
CA ASN A 152 19.53 -0.56 2.25
C ASN A 152 20.27 -1.72 2.95
N ASN A 153 20.35 -1.70 4.29
CA ASN A 153 21.02 -2.75 5.06
C ASN A 153 20.26 -4.08 4.99
N ILE A 154 18.92 -4.05 4.98
CA ILE A 154 18.08 -5.25 4.79
C ILE A 154 18.30 -5.88 3.42
N ALA A 155 18.33 -5.05 2.38
CA ALA A 155 18.53 -5.49 1.01
C ALA A 155 19.91 -6.14 0.80
N LYS A 156 20.95 -5.60 1.46
CA LYS A 156 22.34 -6.08 1.32
C LYS A 156 22.67 -7.29 2.19
N GLU A 157 22.29 -7.27 3.47
CA GLU A 157 22.75 -8.26 4.46
C GLU A 157 21.79 -9.44 4.63
N HIS A 158 20.48 -9.19 4.52
CA HIS A 158 19.45 -10.19 4.87
C HIS A 158 18.75 -10.80 3.66
N GLY A 159 19.09 -10.36 2.44
CA GLY A 159 18.42 -10.78 1.20
C GLY A 159 16.92 -10.50 1.18
N GLY A 160 16.44 -9.67 2.10
CA GLY A 160 15.04 -9.35 2.30
C GLY A 160 14.51 -8.37 1.28
N VAL A 161 13.18 -8.26 1.22
CA VAL A 161 12.48 -7.23 0.46
C VAL A 161 11.79 -6.28 1.44
N SER A 162 11.62 -5.04 1.01
CA SER A 162 10.95 -3.99 1.78
C SER A 162 9.69 -3.52 1.06
N VAL A 163 8.71 -3.06 1.83
CA VAL A 163 7.54 -2.35 1.31
C VAL A 163 7.47 -1.03 2.05
N PHE A 164 7.46 0.07 1.31
CA PHE A 164 7.35 1.41 1.85
C PHE A 164 5.93 1.94 1.60
N GLY A 165 5.15 2.16 2.66
CA GLY A 165 3.81 2.75 2.59
C GLY A 165 3.82 4.21 3.01
N GLY A 166 3.74 5.13 2.05
CA GLY A 166 3.72 6.58 2.24
C GLY A 166 2.35 7.11 2.65
N VAL A 167 1.94 6.85 3.89
CA VAL A 167 0.59 7.24 4.36
C VAL A 167 0.52 8.73 4.72
N GLY A 168 -0.10 9.53 3.85
CA GLY A 168 -0.32 10.96 4.10
C GLY A 168 0.95 11.80 4.05
N GLU A 169 2.02 11.26 3.46
CA GLU A 169 3.28 11.95 3.25
C GLU A 169 3.19 12.95 2.09
N ARG A 170 4.14 13.89 2.04
CA ARG A 170 4.21 14.83 0.92
C ARG A 170 4.69 14.13 -0.34
N THR A 171 4.03 14.37 -1.47
CA THR A 171 4.43 13.82 -2.78
C THR A 171 5.89 14.12 -3.13
N ARG A 172 6.39 15.32 -2.76
CA ARG A 172 7.81 15.68 -2.95
C ARG A 172 8.74 14.72 -2.17
N GLU A 173 8.43 14.43 -0.91
CA GLU A 173 9.24 13.54 -0.08
C GLU A 173 9.19 12.09 -0.61
N GLY A 174 8.05 11.65 -1.16
CA GLY A 174 7.94 10.37 -1.84
C GLY A 174 8.76 10.30 -3.14
N ASN A 175 8.77 11.36 -3.94
CA ASN A 175 9.61 11.45 -5.14
C ASN A 175 11.10 11.44 -4.82
N ASP A 176 11.53 12.25 -3.85
CA ASP A 176 12.92 12.32 -3.40
C ASP A 176 13.39 10.93 -2.92
N LEU A 177 12.56 10.24 -2.13
CA LEU A 177 12.80 8.86 -1.69
C LEU A 177 12.94 7.86 -2.85
N TYR A 178 12.09 7.99 -3.88
CA TYR A 178 12.12 7.10 -5.04
C TYR A 178 13.40 7.26 -5.86
N GLU A 179 13.84 8.50 -6.10
CA GLU A 179 15.11 8.77 -6.80
C GLU A 179 16.32 8.29 -5.98
N GLU A 180 16.32 8.51 -4.65
CA GLU A 180 17.39 8.01 -3.78
C GLU A 180 17.47 6.47 -3.75
N PHE A 181 16.32 5.77 -3.86
CA PHE A 181 16.32 4.32 -3.99
C PHE A 181 16.90 3.84 -5.33
N LYS A 182 16.75 4.59 -6.42
CA LYS A 182 17.42 4.28 -7.68
C LYS A 182 18.92 4.51 -7.56
N ASP A 183 19.33 5.65 -7.02
CA ASP A 183 20.74 6.02 -6.87
C ASP A 183 21.52 5.05 -5.96
N SER A 184 20.88 4.57 -4.90
CA SER A 184 21.46 3.59 -3.97
C SER A 184 21.46 2.15 -4.50
N GLY A 185 20.81 1.89 -5.65
CA GLY A 185 20.67 0.57 -6.25
C GLY A 185 19.66 -0.35 -5.55
N VAL A 186 18.86 0.18 -4.61
CA VAL A 186 17.74 -0.55 -3.98
C VAL A 186 16.64 -0.81 -5.00
N ILE A 187 16.40 0.16 -5.89
CA ILE A 187 15.60 0.00 -7.10
C ILE A 187 16.56 -0.05 -8.28
N ASN A 188 16.46 -1.10 -9.07
CA ASN A 188 17.26 -1.23 -10.28
C ASN A 188 16.41 -0.75 -11.48
N ALA A 189 16.72 0.45 -11.98
CA ALA A 189 15.96 1.08 -13.06
C ALA A 189 16.10 0.34 -14.41
N ASP A 190 17.22 -0.36 -14.64
CA ASP A 190 17.44 -1.14 -15.85
C ASP A 190 16.72 -2.49 -15.81
N ASP A 191 16.54 -3.05 -14.62
CA ASP A 191 15.94 -4.36 -14.39
C ASP A 191 15.19 -4.40 -13.05
N LEU A 192 13.91 -4.01 -13.08
CA LEU A 192 13.06 -3.94 -11.90
C LEU A 192 12.96 -5.26 -11.12
N SER A 193 13.17 -6.41 -11.77
CA SER A 193 13.15 -7.72 -11.10
C SER A 193 14.26 -7.89 -10.05
N LYS A 194 15.32 -7.07 -10.14
CA LYS A 194 16.41 -7.03 -9.16
C LYS A 194 16.17 -6.05 -8.02
N SER A 195 15.10 -5.27 -8.09
CA SER A 195 14.74 -4.31 -7.04
C SER A 195 14.38 -5.02 -5.74
N LYS A 196 14.60 -4.35 -4.61
CA LYS A 196 14.37 -4.89 -3.26
C LYS A 196 13.31 -4.14 -2.47
N VAL A 197 12.65 -3.15 -3.07
CA VAL A 197 11.59 -2.36 -2.44
C VAL A 197 10.41 -2.17 -3.37
N ALA A 198 9.19 -2.17 -2.84
CA ALA A 198 7.99 -1.67 -3.51
C ALA A 198 7.44 -0.45 -2.75
N LEU A 199 6.86 0.52 -3.46
CA LEU A 199 6.31 1.75 -2.86
C LEU A 199 4.79 1.78 -3.03
N CYS A 200 4.07 2.22 -2.00
CA CYS A 200 2.62 2.41 -2.01
C CYS A 200 2.17 3.62 -1.18
#